data_AF-M6AU03-F1
#
_entry.id   AF-M6AU03-F1
#
_cell.length_a   1.000
_cell.length_b   1.000
_cell.length_c   1.000
_cell.angle_alpha   90.00
_cell.angle_beta   90.00
_cell.angle_gamma   90.00
#
_symmetry.space_group_name_H-M   'P 1'
#
loop_
_entity.id
_entity.type
_entity.pdbx_description
1 polymer ?
#
loop_
_entity_poly.entity_id
_entity_poly.type
_entity_poly.pdbx_seq_one_letter_code
_entity_poly.pdbx_strand_id
1 'polypeptide(L)'
;MKKVQKLLNEKLKKGYVEINPPKKINPQIKADYLKEWQAIVDSENLHKALINHFSYLADTPGYDKILQMVMNQAVKATIGIPEYQDEKTLIIEFPGKNKLFTYAPAKEKGKKYSRSFQKILNKSSLLRTEGTGEFYLGIHNMFESEWFENLDSELLEYVKPEQIITPLYYNSDVWLFHPKEKNQFGEPVIYFFAHDGGGECTDPEEVNASALFLKLIAEAWGIKIEMPIHTKNKNDAITEEWWNNLDSELKEAVENEPYVSDTDSLSKKIQLVEHLYVNENSKIKSLESISKFVNLSSFDCDAPHIKDISTISSWKKLSYLRISSKKVKDFSPLKNVIKLKKLILNDTKINNLSPLTSLSNLNRLELEGTLITDLQPLAKLKNLEYLQISGTSVKNIEPIISLGQLRTLKIQGTHVKDISRLKELKYLSDLDISDTKIDSFDVLKSLPRLTKFYANNTSLPNLESFMGSKSIARVHCKGTLISKKEIEGFKKSIKPRKDLGLEIDCDFFEYHSD
;
A
#
# COMPACT_ATOMS: atom_id res chain seq x y z
N MET A 1 -31.38 -36.98 30.40
CA MET A 1 -30.21 -37.45 31.16
C MET A 1 -29.33 -38.43 30.37
N LYS A 2 -29.69 -39.71 30.18
CA LYS A 2 -28.81 -40.70 29.48
C LYS A 2 -28.45 -40.34 28.02
N LYS A 3 -29.37 -39.73 27.25
CA LYS A 3 -29.09 -39.23 25.89
C LYS A 3 -28.10 -38.05 25.86
N VAL A 4 -28.15 -37.18 26.86
CA VAL A 4 -27.25 -36.02 27.00
C VAL A 4 -25.83 -36.48 27.33
N GLN A 5 -25.69 -37.47 28.22
CA GLN A 5 -24.40 -38.06 28.56
C GLN A 5 -23.75 -38.77 27.36
N LYS A 6 -24.54 -39.42 26.51
CA LYS A 6 -24.05 -40.07 25.30
C LYS A 6 -23.53 -39.05 24.28
N LEU A 7 -24.27 -37.96 24.08
CA LEU A 7 -23.87 -36.87 23.18
C LEU A 7 -22.61 -36.15 23.68
N LEU A 8 -22.49 -35.94 24.99
CA LEU A 8 -21.31 -35.35 25.62
C LEU A 8 -20.07 -36.24 25.42
N ASN A 9 -20.19 -37.55 25.66
CA ASN A 9 -19.09 -38.50 25.46
C ASN A 9 -18.68 -38.63 23.98
N GLU A 10 -19.62 -38.52 23.04
CA GLU A 10 -19.31 -38.50 21.60
C GLU A 10 -18.60 -37.20 21.18
N LYS A 11 -18.93 -36.06 21.81
CA LYS A 11 -18.25 -34.78 21.57
C LYS A 11 -16.85 -34.72 22.20
N LEU A 12 -16.68 -35.19 23.43
CA LEU A 12 -15.37 -35.25 24.09
C LEU A 12 -14.37 -36.15 23.33
N LYS A 13 -14.83 -37.25 22.72
CA LYS A 13 -14.01 -38.11 21.84
C LYS A 13 -13.56 -37.44 20.53
N LYS A 14 -14.20 -36.34 20.13
CA LYS A 14 -13.85 -35.55 18.94
C LYS A 14 -12.99 -34.32 19.27
N GLY A 15 -12.37 -34.27 20.46
CA GLY A 15 -11.44 -33.20 20.84
C GLY A 15 -12.08 -31.93 21.42
N TYR A 16 -13.39 -31.94 21.70
CA TYR A 16 -14.05 -30.81 22.34
C TYR A 16 -13.69 -30.76 23.83
N VAL A 17 -13.30 -29.57 24.34
CA VAL A 17 -13.02 -29.34 25.76
C VAL A 17 -14.27 -28.78 26.45
N GLU A 18 -14.60 -29.31 27.63
CA GLU A 18 -15.69 -28.80 28.46
C GLU A 18 -15.26 -27.47 29.10
N ILE A 19 -15.89 -26.36 28.70
CA ILE A 19 -15.70 -25.07 29.35
C ILE A 19 -16.51 -25.09 30.65
N ASN A 20 -15.83 -24.92 31.79
CA ASN A 20 -16.47 -24.79 33.10
C ASN A 20 -17.62 -23.76 33.05
N PRO A 21 -18.77 -24.03 33.70
CA PRO A 21 -19.89 -23.09 33.72
C PRO A 21 -19.43 -21.73 34.28
N PRO A 22 -19.95 -20.61 33.74
CA PRO A 22 -19.43 -19.29 34.04
C PRO A 22 -19.51 -19.00 35.55
N LYS A 23 -18.37 -18.65 36.15
CA LYS A 23 -18.34 -18.07 37.50
C LYS A 23 -19.27 -16.85 37.53
N LYS A 24 -20.15 -16.82 38.55
CA LYS A 24 -21.14 -15.76 38.74
C LYS A 24 -20.46 -14.39 38.79
N ILE A 25 -20.96 -13.43 38.00
CA ILE A 25 -20.54 -12.02 38.05
C ILE A 25 -20.80 -11.50 39.46
N ASN A 26 -19.88 -10.70 40.00
CA ASN A 26 -20.09 -10.02 41.26
C ASN A 26 -21.43 -9.24 41.21
N PRO A 27 -22.40 -9.53 42.09
CA PRO A 27 -23.72 -8.89 42.10
C PRO A 27 -23.65 -7.35 42.14
N GLN A 28 -22.63 -6.78 42.78
CA GLN A 28 -22.44 -5.33 42.88
C GLN A 28 -22.13 -4.69 41.53
N ILE A 29 -21.14 -5.25 40.81
CA ILE A 29 -20.78 -4.79 39.46
C ILE A 29 -22.00 -4.91 38.53
N LYS A 30 -22.78 -5.99 38.67
CA LYS A 30 -24.01 -6.20 37.91
C LYS A 30 -25.09 -5.16 38.21
N ALA A 31 -25.23 -4.75 39.46
CA ALA A 31 -26.17 -3.71 39.85
C ALA A 31 -25.76 -2.32 39.33
N ASP A 32 -24.45 -2.05 39.21
CA ASP A 32 -23.94 -0.71 38.90
C ASP A 32 -24.08 -0.35 37.41
N TYR A 33 -23.71 -1.24 36.47
CA TYR A 33 -23.83 -0.93 35.04
C TYR A 33 -25.29 -0.87 34.57
N LEU A 34 -26.19 -1.67 35.15
CA LEU A 34 -27.61 -1.64 34.80
C LEU A 34 -28.27 -0.34 35.26
N LYS A 35 -27.86 0.20 36.41
CA LYS A 35 -28.30 1.53 36.87
C LYS A 35 -27.79 2.63 35.94
N GLU A 36 -26.52 2.55 35.53
CA GLU A 36 -25.94 3.49 34.56
C GLU A 36 -26.72 3.47 33.25
N TRP A 37 -27.03 2.30 32.70
CA TRP A 37 -27.82 2.19 31.48
C TRP A 37 -29.27 2.66 31.65
N GLN A 38 -29.89 2.38 32.79
CA GLN A 38 -31.25 2.84 33.05
C GLN A 38 -31.31 4.37 33.09
N ALA A 39 -30.31 5.02 33.69
CA ALA A 39 -30.19 6.47 33.68
C ALA A 39 -30.02 7.07 32.27
N ILE A 40 -29.43 6.32 31.32
CA ILE A 40 -29.36 6.74 29.91
C ILE A 40 -30.74 6.67 29.25
N VAL A 41 -31.46 5.55 29.47
CA VAL A 41 -32.81 5.34 28.92
C VAL A 41 -33.80 6.38 29.45
N ASP A 42 -33.68 6.74 30.72
CA ASP A 42 -34.56 7.70 31.39
C ASP A 42 -34.10 9.17 31.22
N SER A 43 -33.02 9.42 30.48
CA SER A 43 -32.44 10.76 30.33
C SER A 43 -33.32 11.69 29.49
N GLU A 44 -33.58 12.89 30.01
CA GLU A 44 -34.23 13.98 29.25
C GLU A 44 -33.40 14.43 28.04
N ASN A 45 -32.07 14.29 28.12
CA ASN A 45 -31.15 14.56 27.02
C ASN A 45 -30.38 13.28 26.68
N LEU A 46 -30.97 12.46 25.81
CA LEU A 46 -30.41 11.18 25.38
C LEU A 46 -29.01 11.35 24.79
N HIS A 47 -28.82 12.30 23.88
CA HIS A 47 -27.54 12.51 23.19
C HIS A 47 -26.40 12.82 24.17
N LYS A 48 -26.63 13.74 25.12
CA LYS A 48 -25.64 14.07 26.15
C LYS A 48 -25.33 12.86 27.05
N ALA A 49 -26.35 12.09 27.43
CA ALA A 49 -26.15 10.88 28.24
C ALA A 49 -25.30 9.83 27.49
N LEU A 50 -25.57 9.64 26.19
CA LEU A 50 -24.80 8.73 25.33
C LEU A 50 -23.36 9.20 25.13
N ILE A 51 -23.14 10.48 24.82
CA ILE A 51 -21.79 11.06 24.67
C ILE A 51 -20.98 10.85 25.95
N ASN A 52 -21.58 11.09 27.11
CA ASN A 52 -20.91 10.90 28.40
C ASN A 52 -20.59 9.41 28.64
N HIS A 53 -21.56 8.52 28.43
CA HIS A 53 -21.38 7.09 28.64
C HIS A 53 -20.28 6.51 27.72
N PHE A 54 -20.32 6.85 26.44
CA PHE A 54 -19.41 6.35 25.41
C PHE A 54 -18.13 7.18 25.24
N SER A 55 -17.85 8.13 26.15
CA SER A 55 -16.64 8.96 26.11
C SER A 55 -15.33 8.16 26.07
N TYR A 56 -15.33 6.94 26.61
CA TYR A 56 -14.20 6.01 26.51
C TYR A 56 -13.88 5.56 25.09
N LEU A 57 -14.80 5.76 24.12
CA LEU A 57 -14.54 5.46 22.72
C LEU A 57 -13.72 6.53 22.00
N ALA A 58 -13.73 7.76 22.51
CA ALA A 58 -12.96 8.89 22.00
C ALA A 58 -11.60 8.99 22.72
N ASP A 59 -10.88 7.86 22.79
CA ASP A 59 -9.61 7.75 23.51
C ASP A 59 -8.37 8.18 22.69
N THR A 60 -8.60 8.55 21.44
CA THR A 60 -7.64 9.17 20.52
C THR A 60 -8.03 10.65 20.35
N PRO A 61 -7.07 11.61 20.38
CA PRO A 61 -7.40 13.03 20.25
C PRO A 61 -8.27 13.35 19.02
N GLY A 62 -9.19 14.32 19.10
CA GLY A 62 -10.05 14.71 17.98
C GLY A 62 -11.22 13.77 17.65
N TYR A 63 -11.26 12.56 18.22
CA TYR A 63 -12.40 11.65 18.08
C TYR A 63 -13.59 12.00 18.98
N ASP A 64 -13.45 12.98 19.88
CA ASP A 64 -14.54 13.51 20.69
C ASP A 64 -15.64 14.14 19.82
N LYS A 65 -15.25 14.81 18.72
CA LYS A 65 -16.19 15.35 17.73
C LYS A 65 -16.89 14.25 16.95
N ILE A 66 -16.15 13.21 16.53
CA ILE A 66 -16.72 12.06 15.81
C ILE A 66 -17.71 11.33 16.71
N LEU A 67 -17.37 11.08 17.98
CA LEU A 67 -18.28 10.50 18.96
C LEU A 67 -19.57 11.33 19.09
N GLN A 68 -19.46 12.65 19.21
CA GLN A 68 -20.63 13.54 19.26
C GLN A 68 -21.47 13.43 17.99
N MET A 69 -20.86 13.45 16.81
CA MET A 69 -21.56 13.33 15.53
C MET A 69 -22.32 12.00 15.42
N VAL A 70 -21.73 10.90 15.86
CA VAL A 70 -22.38 9.58 15.88
C VAL A 70 -23.52 9.58 16.90
N MET A 71 -23.26 9.93 18.16
CA MET A 71 -24.24 9.82 19.25
C MET A 71 -25.40 10.80 19.13
N ASN A 72 -25.22 11.95 18.47
CA ASN A 72 -26.29 12.91 18.17
C ASN A 72 -27.30 12.39 17.14
N GLN A 73 -26.96 11.33 16.39
CA GLN A 73 -27.92 10.67 15.50
C GLN A 73 -28.83 9.68 16.24
N ALA A 74 -28.56 9.37 17.52
CA ALA A 74 -29.35 8.39 18.26
C ALA A 74 -30.83 8.82 18.35
N VAL A 75 -31.72 7.89 18.01
CA VAL A 75 -33.17 8.08 18.02
C VAL A 75 -33.75 7.64 19.36
N LYS A 76 -33.26 6.52 19.89
CA LYS A 76 -33.81 5.89 21.10
C LYS A 76 -32.76 5.02 21.78
N ALA A 77 -32.83 4.92 23.11
CA ALA A 77 -32.13 3.90 23.87
C ALA A 77 -33.13 3.03 24.64
N THR A 78 -32.88 1.73 24.70
CA THR A 78 -33.67 0.76 25.47
C THR A 78 -32.77 -0.25 26.16
N ILE A 79 -33.27 -0.88 27.23
CA ILE A 79 -32.62 -2.06 27.81
C ILE A 79 -33.49 -3.27 27.46
N GLY A 80 -32.92 -4.22 26.74
CA GLY A 80 -33.61 -5.42 26.30
C GLY A 80 -32.72 -6.65 26.42
N ILE A 81 -33.30 -7.81 26.15
CA ILE A 81 -32.56 -9.06 26.00
C ILE A 81 -32.68 -9.43 24.51
N PRO A 82 -31.61 -9.29 23.72
CA PRO A 82 -31.61 -9.71 22.32
C PRO A 82 -31.93 -11.21 22.20
N GLU A 83 -32.46 -11.63 21.05
CA GLU A 83 -32.69 -13.06 20.79
C GLU A 83 -31.39 -13.85 20.98
N TYR A 84 -31.50 -15.03 21.60
CA TYR A 84 -30.36 -15.93 21.91
C TYR A 84 -29.33 -15.40 22.91
N GLN A 85 -29.72 -14.44 23.77
CA GLN A 85 -28.92 -14.00 24.89
C GLN A 85 -29.61 -14.15 26.24
N ASP A 86 -28.81 -14.33 27.30
CA ASP A 86 -29.27 -14.52 28.68
C ASP A 86 -29.10 -13.27 29.56
N GLU A 87 -28.53 -12.18 29.01
CA GLU A 87 -28.22 -10.96 29.76
C GLU A 87 -28.87 -9.73 29.14
N LYS A 88 -29.19 -8.75 30.00
CA LYS A 88 -29.68 -7.44 29.57
C LYS A 88 -28.57 -6.71 28.81
N THR A 89 -28.97 -6.02 27.76
CA THR A 89 -28.13 -5.27 26.83
C THR A 89 -28.72 -3.88 26.63
N LEU A 90 -27.88 -2.86 26.62
CA LEU A 90 -28.28 -1.51 26.22
C LEU A 90 -28.28 -1.45 24.68
N ILE A 91 -29.42 -1.08 24.11
CA ILE A 91 -29.65 -1.03 22.66
C ILE A 91 -29.94 0.42 22.29
N ILE A 92 -29.10 0.98 21.43
CA ILE A 92 -29.27 2.33 20.89
C ILE A 92 -29.68 2.22 19.42
N GLU A 93 -30.80 2.83 19.07
CA GLU A 93 -31.33 2.87 17.70
C GLU A 93 -30.89 4.16 17.00
N PHE A 94 -30.49 4.03 15.74
CA PHE A 94 -30.05 5.10 14.85
C PHE A 94 -30.87 5.08 13.54
N PRO A 95 -30.83 6.14 12.72
CA PRO A 95 -31.46 6.17 11.41
C PRO A 95 -31.02 5.00 10.52
N GLY A 96 -31.85 4.63 9.54
CA GLY A 96 -31.53 3.57 8.59
C GLY A 96 -31.63 2.14 9.16
N LYS A 97 -32.35 1.95 10.27
CA LYS A 97 -32.43 0.68 11.04
C LYS A 97 -31.12 0.25 11.68
N ASN A 98 -30.16 1.17 11.80
CA ASN A 98 -28.90 0.91 12.46
C ASN A 98 -29.10 0.80 13.97
N LYS A 99 -28.38 -0.12 14.61
CA LYS A 99 -28.38 -0.24 16.08
C LYS A 99 -26.97 -0.42 16.62
N LEU A 100 -26.75 0.03 17.85
CA LEU A 100 -25.57 -0.26 18.66
C LEU A 100 -25.99 -1.03 19.90
N PHE A 101 -25.44 -2.23 20.07
CA PHE A 101 -25.63 -3.09 21.24
C PHE A 101 -24.42 -2.96 22.16
N THR A 102 -24.68 -2.74 23.45
CA THR A 102 -23.68 -2.70 24.51
C THR A 102 -23.95 -3.82 25.49
N TYR A 103 -23.02 -4.79 25.55
CA TYR A 103 -23.12 -5.94 26.44
C TYR A 103 -22.50 -5.64 27.82
N ALA A 104 -22.79 -6.49 28.79
CA ALA A 104 -22.29 -6.33 30.15
C ALA A 104 -20.75 -6.23 30.19
N PRO A 105 -20.15 -5.51 31.15
CA PRO A 105 -18.70 -5.44 31.29
C PRO A 105 -18.01 -6.80 31.33
N ALA A 106 -16.80 -6.89 30.76
CA ALA A 106 -16.07 -8.15 30.66
C ALA A 106 -15.72 -8.74 32.04
N LYS A 107 -15.81 -10.07 32.14
CA LYS A 107 -15.38 -10.82 33.33
C LYS A 107 -13.86 -10.96 33.38
N GLU A 108 -13.22 -11.09 32.21
CA GLU A 108 -11.77 -11.23 32.08
C GLU A 108 -11.10 -9.88 31.83
N LYS A 109 -10.33 -9.39 32.80
CA LYS A 109 -9.65 -8.08 32.77
C LYS A 109 -8.14 -8.22 32.93
N GLY A 110 -7.53 -9.09 32.12
CA GLY A 110 -6.12 -9.47 32.25
C GLY A 110 -5.13 -8.45 31.69
N LYS A 111 -3.88 -8.49 32.19
CA LYS A 111 -2.74 -7.65 31.73
C LYS A 111 -2.35 -7.85 30.26
N LYS A 112 -2.92 -8.85 29.57
CA LYS A 112 -2.66 -9.12 28.15
C LYS A 112 -3.26 -8.07 27.21
N TYR A 113 -4.26 -7.31 27.68
CA TYR A 113 -4.93 -6.28 26.88
C TYR A 113 -4.27 -4.91 27.03
N SER A 114 -4.34 -4.11 25.97
CA SER A 114 -3.85 -2.72 25.97
C SER A 114 -4.60 -1.85 26.99
N ARG A 115 -4.03 -0.70 27.38
CA ARG A 115 -4.65 0.14 28.41
C ARG A 115 -5.96 0.74 27.90
N SER A 116 -5.99 1.19 26.65
CA SER A 116 -7.20 1.61 25.95
C SER A 116 -8.25 0.50 25.89
N PHE A 117 -7.87 -0.71 25.47
CA PHE A 117 -8.80 -1.83 25.34
C PHE A 117 -9.39 -2.26 26.70
N GLN A 118 -8.61 -2.22 27.77
CA GLN A 118 -9.13 -2.46 29.13
C GLN A 118 -10.21 -1.45 29.55
N LYS A 119 -10.16 -0.19 29.09
CA LYS A 119 -11.23 0.79 29.36
C LYS A 119 -12.54 0.39 28.69
N ILE A 120 -12.48 -0.13 27.46
CA ILE A 120 -13.63 -0.70 26.76
C ILE A 120 -14.20 -1.84 27.58
N LEU A 121 -13.37 -2.83 27.92
CA LEU A 121 -13.80 -4.03 28.66
C LEU A 121 -14.36 -3.73 30.06
N ASN A 122 -14.01 -2.58 30.65
CA ASN A 122 -14.59 -2.10 31.90
C ASN A 122 -16.02 -1.56 31.74
N LYS A 123 -16.38 -1.07 30.56
CA LYS A 123 -17.70 -0.53 30.24
C LYS A 123 -18.58 -1.52 29.50
N SER A 124 -17.99 -2.34 28.63
CA SER A 124 -18.70 -3.36 27.87
C SER A 124 -17.76 -4.48 27.42
N SER A 125 -18.19 -5.74 27.52
CA SER A 125 -17.42 -6.87 26.98
C SER A 125 -17.36 -6.84 25.46
N LEU A 126 -18.38 -6.29 24.82
CA LEU A 126 -18.54 -6.24 23.38
C LEU A 126 -19.46 -5.07 23.03
N LEU A 127 -19.09 -4.29 22.02
CA LEU A 127 -20.00 -3.42 21.28
C LEU A 127 -20.26 -4.06 19.92
N ARG A 128 -21.52 -4.14 19.51
CA ARG A 128 -21.91 -4.71 18.22
C ARG A 128 -22.83 -3.75 17.49
N THR A 129 -22.63 -3.56 16.18
CA THR A 129 -23.61 -2.89 15.33
C THR A 129 -24.47 -3.86 14.53
N GLU A 130 -25.68 -3.43 14.22
CA GLU A 130 -26.61 -4.09 13.29
C GLU A 130 -27.06 -3.06 12.24
N GLY A 131 -27.33 -3.51 11.02
CA GLY A 131 -27.75 -2.67 9.90
C GLY A 131 -26.62 -2.50 8.88
N THR A 132 -26.36 -1.27 8.46
CA THR A 132 -25.26 -0.94 7.55
C THR A 132 -23.94 -1.02 8.31
N GLY A 133 -23.22 -2.13 8.12
CA GLY A 133 -21.95 -2.42 8.80
C GLY A 133 -22.16 -3.16 10.12
N GLU A 134 -21.86 -4.47 10.15
CA GLU A 134 -21.89 -5.28 11.38
C GLU A 134 -20.50 -5.38 12.00
N PHE A 135 -20.12 -4.35 12.75
CA PHE A 135 -18.85 -4.26 13.45
C PHE A 135 -18.95 -4.81 14.86
N TYR A 136 -17.87 -5.42 15.32
CA TYR A 136 -17.73 -5.96 16.67
C TYR A 136 -16.48 -5.36 17.30
N LEU A 137 -16.60 -4.63 18.42
CA LEU A 137 -15.48 -4.11 19.20
C LEU A 137 -15.48 -4.74 20.61
N GLY A 138 -14.45 -5.51 20.94
CA GLY A 138 -14.33 -6.15 22.25
C GLY A 138 -14.01 -7.64 22.16
N ILE A 139 -14.45 -8.42 23.15
CA ILE A 139 -14.24 -9.87 23.18
C ILE A 139 -15.28 -10.53 22.27
N HIS A 140 -14.81 -11.12 21.18
CA HIS A 140 -15.60 -11.91 20.24
C HIS A 140 -14.91 -13.24 19.93
N ASN A 141 -15.68 -14.27 19.57
CA ASN A 141 -15.18 -15.60 19.20
C ASN A 141 -15.20 -15.81 17.68
N MET A 142 -15.15 -14.73 16.90
CA MET A 142 -15.24 -14.75 15.43
C MET A 142 -13.90 -15.02 14.74
N PHE A 143 -12.81 -15.14 15.49
CA PHE A 143 -11.46 -15.38 14.97
C PHE A 143 -11.11 -16.87 15.07
N GLU A 144 -10.63 -17.44 13.97
CA GLU A 144 -10.11 -18.80 13.91
C GLU A 144 -8.60 -18.76 13.62
N SER A 145 -7.79 -19.46 14.42
CA SER A 145 -6.33 -19.46 14.28
C SER A 145 -5.85 -20.03 12.94
N GLU A 146 -6.66 -20.89 12.31
CA GLU A 146 -6.39 -21.51 11.01
C GLU A 146 -6.27 -20.47 9.89
N TRP A 147 -6.94 -19.31 10.01
CA TRP A 147 -6.84 -18.21 9.06
C TRP A 147 -5.40 -17.67 8.96
N PHE A 148 -4.56 -17.97 9.96
CA PHE A 148 -3.20 -17.48 10.07
C PHE A 148 -2.11 -18.53 9.87
N GLU A 149 -2.47 -19.80 9.60
CA GLU A 149 -1.47 -20.86 9.43
C GLU A 149 -0.62 -20.72 8.16
N ASN A 150 -1.09 -19.95 7.17
CA ASN A 150 -0.40 -19.73 5.89
C ASN A 150 0.01 -18.27 5.65
N LEU A 151 -0.07 -17.36 6.64
CA LEU A 151 0.46 -16.00 6.42
C LEU A 151 1.99 -16.05 6.27
N ASP A 152 2.49 -15.45 5.19
CA ASP A 152 3.89 -15.00 5.13
C ASP A 152 3.96 -13.58 5.70
N SER A 153 3.93 -13.47 7.04
CA SER A 153 3.88 -12.18 7.74
C SER A 153 4.87 -12.12 8.90
N GLU A 154 5.58 -10.99 9.01
CA GLU A 154 6.49 -10.68 10.13
C GLU A 154 5.79 -10.81 11.49
N LEU A 155 4.46 -10.66 11.56
CA LEU A 155 3.69 -10.86 12.78
C LEU A 155 3.85 -12.26 13.38
N LEU A 156 3.92 -13.30 12.55
CA LEU A 156 4.06 -14.69 13.00
C LEU A 156 5.46 -15.00 13.53
N GLU A 157 6.45 -14.14 13.28
CA GLU A 157 7.77 -14.25 13.93
C GLU A 157 7.69 -13.91 15.43
N TYR A 158 6.64 -13.19 15.86
CA TYR A 158 6.55 -12.62 17.20
C TYR A 158 5.47 -13.25 18.08
N VAL A 159 4.40 -13.77 17.49
CA VAL A 159 3.24 -14.27 18.24
C VAL A 159 2.61 -15.46 17.51
N LYS A 160 2.22 -16.48 18.28
CA LYS A 160 1.47 -17.61 17.71
C LYS A 160 0.05 -17.18 17.35
N PRO A 161 -0.58 -17.74 16.30
CA PRO A 161 -1.95 -17.41 15.92
C PRO A 161 -2.96 -17.39 17.08
N GLU A 162 -2.85 -18.34 18.02
CA GLU A 162 -3.80 -18.46 19.16
C GLU A 162 -3.63 -17.35 20.21
N GLN A 163 -2.55 -16.56 20.12
CA GLN A 163 -2.24 -15.46 21.03
C GLN A 163 -2.53 -14.09 20.42
N ILE A 164 -2.94 -14.04 19.14
CA ILE A 164 -3.32 -12.80 18.46
C ILE A 164 -4.60 -12.26 19.08
N ILE A 165 -4.58 -10.97 19.43
CA ILE A 165 -5.76 -10.27 19.94
C ILE A 165 -6.38 -9.50 18.78
N THR A 166 -7.61 -9.84 18.43
CA THR A 166 -8.43 -9.11 17.46
C THR A 166 -9.39 -8.18 18.18
N PRO A 167 -9.09 -6.88 18.33
CA PRO A 167 -10.04 -5.95 18.95
C PRO A 167 -11.29 -5.70 18.11
N LEU A 168 -11.22 -5.86 16.78
CA LEU A 168 -12.32 -5.55 15.85
C LEU A 168 -12.53 -6.66 14.81
N TYR A 169 -13.80 -6.85 14.44
CA TYR A 169 -14.23 -7.77 13.40
C TYR A 169 -15.37 -7.19 12.55
N TYR A 170 -15.37 -7.52 11.24
CA TYR A 170 -16.43 -7.19 10.28
C TYR A 170 -16.50 -8.24 9.16
N ASN A 171 -17.63 -8.95 8.99
CA ASN A 171 -17.91 -9.80 7.81
C ASN A 171 -16.79 -10.76 7.34
N SER A 172 -15.90 -11.24 8.22
CA SER A 172 -14.69 -12.07 8.02
C SER A 172 -13.36 -11.32 8.05
N ASP A 173 -13.39 -9.99 7.95
CA ASP A 173 -12.22 -9.16 8.16
C ASP A 173 -11.98 -8.94 9.66
N VAL A 174 -10.70 -8.90 10.04
CA VAL A 174 -10.28 -8.64 11.41
C VAL A 174 -9.24 -7.53 11.46
N TRP A 175 -9.28 -6.78 12.55
CA TRP A 175 -8.15 -5.96 12.95
C TRP A 175 -7.48 -6.58 14.15
N LEU A 176 -6.16 -6.66 14.11
CA LEU A 176 -5.31 -7.32 15.10
C LEU A 176 -4.34 -6.35 15.75
N PHE A 177 -4.08 -6.53 17.04
CA PHE A 177 -3.01 -5.82 17.73
C PHE A 177 -1.66 -6.41 17.37
N HIS A 178 -0.72 -5.56 16.96
CA HIS A 178 0.66 -5.93 16.81
C HIS A 178 1.30 -6.21 18.20
N PRO A 179 2.01 -7.34 18.39
CA PRO A 179 2.52 -7.75 19.72
C PRO A 179 3.61 -6.82 20.28
N LYS A 180 4.40 -6.18 19.41
CA LYS A 180 5.54 -5.31 19.79
C LYS A 180 5.37 -3.83 19.44
N GLU A 181 5.03 -3.53 18.19
CA GLU A 181 4.86 -2.15 17.72
C GLU A 181 3.78 -1.38 18.48
N LYS A 182 4.08 -0.09 18.71
CA LYS A 182 3.20 0.86 19.38
C LYS A 182 2.90 2.03 18.45
N ASN A 183 1.65 2.47 18.46
CA ASN A 183 1.23 3.71 17.82
C ASN A 183 1.82 4.90 18.59
N GLN A 184 1.64 6.11 18.06
CA GLN A 184 2.14 7.34 18.67
C GLN A 184 1.60 7.63 20.09
N PHE A 185 0.54 6.94 20.52
CA PHE A 185 -0.05 7.06 21.86
C PHE A 185 0.46 5.99 22.84
N GLY A 186 1.40 5.15 22.41
CA GLY A 186 1.98 4.08 23.22
C GLY A 186 1.09 2.83 23.35
N GLU A 187 0.02 2.73 22.58
CA GLU A 187 -0.86 1.56 22.51
C GLU A 187 -0.44 0.64 21.35
N PRO A 188 -0.75 -0.67 21.37
CA PRO A 188 -0.44 -1.57 20.25
C PRO A 188 -0.98 -1.02 18.92
N VAL A 189 -0.14 -1.05 17.88
CA VAL A 189 -0.56 -0.74 16.50
C VAL A 189 -1.61 -1.75 16.06
N ILE A 190 -2.56 -1.30 15.22
CA ILE A 190 -3.65 -2.14 14.73
C ILE A 190 -3.44 -2.40 13.24
N TYR A 191 -3.42 -3.67 12.83
CA TYR A 191 -3.33 -4.07 11.43
C TYR A 191 -4.67 -4.62 10.95
N PHE A 192 -5.09 -4.23 9.76
CA PHE A 192 -6.23 -4.85 9.09
C PHE A 192 -5.77 -6.11 8.36
N PHE A 193 -6.59 -7.15 8.43
CA PHE A 193 -6.40 -8.41 7.74
C PHE A 193 -7.69 -8.80 7.04
N ALA A 194 -7.60 -8.91 5.71
CA ALA A 194 -8.69 -9.38 4.87
C ALA A 194 -8.57 -10.89 4.66
N HIS A 195 -9.53 -11.64 5.18
CA HIS A 195 -9.57 -13.09 5.03
C HIS A 195 -9.77 -13.50 3.56
N ASP A 196 -10.73 -12.88 2.87
CA ASP A 196 -11.10 -13.24 1.50
C ASP A 196 -10.15 -12.68 0.43
N GLY A 197 -9.18 -11.84 0.83
CA GLY A 197 -8.24 -11.12 -0.04
C GLY A 197 -6.85 -11.74 -0.17
N GLY A 198 -6.62 -12.95 0.35
CA GLY A 198 -5.31 -13.62 0.33
C GLY A 198 -4.42 -13.34 1.53
N GLY A 199 -4.98 -12.79 2.62
CA GLY A 199 -4.32 -12.72 3.92
C GLY A 199 -3.23 -11.65 4.09
N GLU A 200 -3.22 -10.61 3.26
CA GLU A 200 -2.25 -9.52 3.42
C GLU A 200 -2.66 -8.57 4.56
N CYS A 201 -1.77 -8.38 5.53
CA CYS A 201 -1.90 -7.27 6.48
C CYS A 201 -1.64 -5.95 5.74
N THR A 202 -2.62 -5.04 5.73
CA THR A 202 -2.45 -3.72 5.09
C THR A 202 -1.78 -2.72 6.03
N ASP A 203 -1.63 -1.46 5.57
CA ASP A 203 -1.01 -0.39 6.37
C ASP A 203 -1.61 -0.30 7.79
N PRO A 204 -0.78 -0.07 8.82
CA PRO A 204 -1.22 0.03 10.20
C PRO A 204 -2.12 1.24 10.45
N GLU A 205 -3.13 1.05 11.28
CA GLU A 205 -3.97 2.13 11.82
C GLU A 205 -3.26 2.75 13.04
N GLU A 206 -2.94 4.04 12.93
CA GLU A 206 -2.19 4.82 13.95
C GLU A 206 -3.12 5.42 15.03
N VAL A 207 -4.26 4.79 15.25
CA VAL A 207 -5.29 5.17 16.24
C VAL A 207 -5.59 3.97 17.15
N ASN A 208 -6.28 4.20 18.27
CA ASN A 208 -6.72 3.11 19.14
C ASN A 208 -7.97 2.41 18.57
N ALA A 209 -8.25 1.20 19.04
CA ALA A 209 -9.33 0.36 18.52
C ALA A 209 -10.71 1.02 18.65
N SER A 210 -10.93 1.79 19.72
CA SER A 210 -12.18 2.53 19.90
C SER A 210 -12.37 3.66 18.89
N ALA A 211 -11.31 4.41 18.61
CA ALA A 211 -11.34 5.45 17.60
C ALA A 211 -11.56 4.87 16.20
N LEU A 212 -10.88 3.76 15.88
CA LEU A 212 -11.10 3.04 14.63
C LEU A 212 -12.56 2.55 14.50
N PHE A 213 -13.14 2.00 15.56
CA PHE A 213 -14.56 1.61 15.58
C PHE A 213 -15.49 2.79 15.27
N LEU A 214 -15.27 3.95 15.89
CA LEU A 214 -16.06 5.15 15.63
C LEU A 214 -15.94 5.62 14.18
N LYS A 215 -14.73 5.60 13.61
CA LYS A 215 -14.48 5.91 12.19
C LYS A 215 -15.28 4.97 11.28
N LEU A 216 -15.12 3.66 11.46
CA LEU A 216 -15.75 2.64 10.63
C LEU A 216 -17.28 2.76 10.65
N ILE A 217 -17.87 2.99 11.83
CA ILE A 217 -19.31 3.20 11.96
C ILE A 217 -19.77 4.48 11.29
N ALA A 218 -19.06 5.59 11.49
CA ALA A 218 -19.41 6.86 10.88
C ALA A 218 -19.37 6.79 9.35
N GLU A 219 -18.34 6.13 8.79
CA GLU A 219 -18.20 5.88 7.35
C GLU A 219 -19.34 4.99 6.83
N ALA A 220 -19.62 3.86 7.49
CA ALA A 220 -20.68 2.94 7.10
C ALA A 220 -22.08 3.59 7.15
N TRP A 221 -22.31 4.50 8.09
CA TRP A 221 -23.59 5.21 8.25
C TRP A 221 -23.68 6.50 7.43
N GLY A 222 -22.68 6.79 6.60
CA GLY A 222 -22.68 7.98 5.72
C GLY A 222 -22.57 9.31 6.47
N ILE A 223 -22.03 9.29 7.69
CA ILE A 223 -21.77 10.50 8.48
C ILE A 223 -20.50 11.14 7.92
N LYS A 224 -20.62 12.35 7.38
CA LYS A 224 -19.47 13.12 6.87
C LYS A 224 -18.56 13.51 8.03
N ILE A 225 -17.43 12.83 8.17
CA ILE A 225 -16.43 13.11 9.20
C ILE A 225 -15.19 13.78 8.59
N GLU A 226 -14.60 14.71 9.33
CA GLU A 226 -13.26 15.22 9.05
C GLU A 226 -12.28 14.45 9.94
N MET A 227 -11.31 13.76 9.34
CA MET A 227 -10.38 12.92 10.08
C MET A 227 -9.37 13.78 10.86
N PRO A 228 -9.21 13.56 12.18
CA PRO A 228 -8.20 14.23 12.97
C PRO A 228 -6.80 13.91 12.45
N ILE A 229 -5.95 14.93 12.35
CA ILE A 229 -4.54 14.76 11.97
C ILE A 229 -3.74 14.47 13.22
N HIS A 230 -3.02 13.35 13.23
CA HIS A 230 -2.10 13.01 14.29
C HIS A 230 -0.69 12.90 13.74
N THR A 231 0.16 13.84 14.13
CA THR A 231 1.57 13.88 13.77
C THR A 231 2.43 13.45 14.95
N LYS A 232 3.47 12.65 14.70
CA LYS A 232 4.32 12.05 15.74
C LYS A 232 5.09 13.07 16.58
N ASN A 233 5.30 14.32 16.13
CA ASN A 233 5.86 15.41 16.94
C ASN A 233 4.92 16.62 17.13
N LYS A 234 5.04 17.29 18.28
CA LYS A 234 4.41 18.61 18.53
C LYS A 234 4.94 19.73 17.61
N ASN A 235 6.14 19.57 17.06
CA ASN A 235 6.69 20.48 16.04
C ASN A 235 6.10 20.25 14.63
N ASP A 236 5.29 19.21 14.44
CA ASP A 236 4.70 18.85 13.15
C ASP A 236 3.30 19.45 12.93
N ALA A 237 2.80 20.29 13.84
CA ALA A 237 1.51 20.94 13.66
C ALA A 237 1.45 21.64 12.29
N ILE A 238 0.36 21.41 11.56
CA ILE A 238 0.07 22.14 10.32
C ILE A 238 -0.36 23.54 10.74
N THR A 239 0.55 24.50 10.63
CA THR A 239 0.35 25.89 11.02
C THR A 239 0.53 26.82 9.82
N GLU A 240 -0.06 28.00 9.90
CA GLU A 240 0.22 29.09 8.96
C GLU A 240 1.72 29.41 8.89
N GLU A 241 2.43 29.31 10.02
CA GLU A 241 3.89 29.49 10.06
C GLU A 241 4.63 28.42 9.24
N TRP A 242 4.23 27.15 9.35
CA TRP A 242 4.81 26.09 8.51
C TRP A 242 4.53 26.33 7.02
N TRP A 243 3.29 26.70 6.67
CA TRP A 243 2.92 26.98 5.28
C TRP A 243 3.71 28.17 4.72
N ASN A 244 3.88 29.22 5.52
CA ASN A 244 4.63 30.40 5.12
C ASN A 244 6.13 30.10 4.89
N ASN A 245 6.68 29.12 5.59
CA ASN A 245 8.07 28.69 5.46
C ASN A 245 8.32 27.61 4.39
N LEU A 246 7.27 27.08 3.74
CA LEU A 246 7.42 26.11 2.65
C LEU A 246 8.06 26.77 1.41
N ASP A 247 8.88 26.03 0.65
CA ASP A 247 9.44 26.55 -0.61
C ASP A 247 8.31 26.99 -1.56
N SER A 248 8.48 28.12 -2.25
CA SER A 248 7.43 28.68 -3.11
C SER A 248 7.00 27.71 -4.21
N GLU A 249 7.93 26.93 -4.75
CA GLU A 249 7.70 25.89 -5.77
C GLU A 249 6.78 24.77 -5.23
N LEU A 250 6.89 24.44 -3.94
CA LEU A 250 6.03 23.44 -3.28
C LEU A 250 4.65 24.02 -2.98
N LYS A 251 4.55 25.30 -2.61
CA LYS A 251 3.25 25.96 -2.43
C LYS A 251 2.48 25.99 -3.75
N GLU A 252 3.16 26.41 -4.82
CA GLU A 252 2.59 26.43 -6.17
C GLU A 252 2.14 25.03 -6.60
N ALA A 253 2.95 23.99 -6.34
CA ALA A 253 2.56 22.61 -6.63
C ALA A 253 1.30 22.17 -5.86
N VAL A 254 1.16 22.57 -4.60
CA VAL A 254 -0.04 22.28 -3.78
C VAL A 254 -1.26 23.06 -4.28
N GLU A 255 -1.08 24.32 -4.67
CA GLU A 255 -2.17 25.18 -5.16
C GLU A 255 -2.68 24.76 -6.54
N ASN A 256 -1.84 24.12 -7.34
CA ASN A 256 -2.21 23.57 -8.65
C ASN A 256 -2.91 22.20 -8.59
N GLU A 257 -3.10 21.62 -7.40
CA GLU A 257 -3.78 20.33 -7.27
C GLU A 257 -5.28 20.46 -7.62
N PRO A 258 -5.84 19.60 -8.49
CA PRO A 258 -7.19 19.76 -9.05
C PRO A 258 -8.32 19.83 -8.01
N TYR A 259 -8.10 19.28 -6.82
CA TYR A 259 -9.09 19.15 -5.75
C TYR A 259 -8.88 20.14 -4.61
N VAL A 260 -7.87 21.01 -4.69
CA VAL A 260 -7.54 21.99 -3.65
C VAL A 260 -8.17 23.34 -4.00
N SER A 261 -9.07 23.85 -3.14
CA SER A 261 -9.64 25.20 -3.30
C SER A 261 -8.85 26.24 -2.50
N ASP A 262 -8.74 27.46 -3.02
CA ASP A 262 -8.18 28.61 -2.27
C ASP A 262 -8.88 28.85 -0.92
N THR A 263 -10.16 28.51 -0.84
CA THR A 263 -10.99 28.68 0.37
C THR A 263 -10.85 27.54 1.38
N ASP A 264 -10.17 26.45 1.02
CA ASP A 264 -9.97 25.32 1.93
C ASP A 264 -9.01 25.69 3.06
N SER A 265 -9.31 25.20 4.27
CA SER A 265 -8.38 25.30 5.39
C SER A 265 -7.07 24.56 5.06
N LEU A 266 -5.95 25.05 5.59
CA LEU A 266 -4.63 24.45 5.33
C LEU A 266 -4.58 22.95 5.65
N SER A 267 -5.25 22.51 6.71
CA SER A 267 -5.37 21.09 7.06
C SER A 267 -6.08 20.28 5.98
N LYS A 268 -7.14 20.86 5.39
CA LYS A 268 -7.90 20.22 4.31
C LYS A 268 -7.08 20.19 3.02
N LYS A 269 -6.36 21.27 2.67
CA LYS A 269 -5.44 21.28 1.52
C LYS A 269 -4.45 20.12 1.59
N ILE A 270 -3.76 19.96 2.72
CA ILE A 270 -2.76 18.89 2.92
C ILE A 270 -3.36 17.48 2.83
N GLN A 271 -4.61 17.29 3.26
CA GLN A 271 -5.30 16.01 3.15
C GLN A 271 -5.69 15.68 1.70
N LEU A 272 -5.96 16.69 0.87
CA LEU A 272 -6.41 16.50 -0.51
C LEU A 272 -5.27 16.34 -1.52
N VAL A 273 -4.06 16.77 -1.16
CA VAL A 273 -2.87 16.62 -2.02
C VAL A 273 -2.52 15.14 -2.15
N GLU A 274 -2.81 14.59 -3.32
CA GLU A 274 -2.44 13.23 -3.71
C GLU A 274 -1.30 13.21 -4.74
N HIS A 275 -1.14 14.30 -5.50
CA HIS A 275 -0.05 14.45 -6.44
C HIS A 275 0.73 15.72 -6.13
N LEU A 276 2.04 15.66 -6.34
CA LEU A 276 2.90 16.82 -6.30
C LEU A 276 3.88 16.74 -7.46
N TYR A 277 3.76 17.71 -8.35
CA TYR A 277 4.64 17.90 -9.49
C TYR A 277 5.41 19.19 -9.28
N VAL A 278 6.71 19.07 -9.05
CA VAL A 278 7.60 20.21 -8.93
C VAL A 278 8.37 20.37 -10.23
N ASN A 279 8.32 21.57 -10.81
CA ASN A 279 8.93 21.92 -12.08
C ASN A 279 10.45 21.61 -12.13
N GLU A 280 10.94 21.47 -13.36
CA GLU A 280 12.35 21.23 -13.67
C GLU A 280 13.26 22.33 -13.11
N ASN A 281 14.45 21.94 -12.62
CA ASN A 281 15.43 22.81 -11.95
C ASN A 281 14.99 23.44 -10.63
N SER A 282 14.18 22.73 -9.86
CA SER A 282 13.75 23.18 -8.53
C SER A 282 14.93 23.53 -7.61
N LYS A 283 14.74 24.58 -6.79
CA LYS A 283 15.71 25.01 -5.77
C LYS A 283 15.58 24.23 -4.45
N ILE A 284 14.63 23.32 -4.35
CA ILE A 284 14.38 22.51 -3.16
C ILE A 284 15.63 21.71 -2.79
N LYS A 285 16.00 21.79 -1.51
CA LYS A 285 17.17 21.10 -0.95
C LYS A 285 16.81 19.94 -0.04
N SER A 286 15.61 19.95 0.52
CA SER A 286 15.12 18.96 1.47
C SER A 286 13.64 18.69 1.24
N LEU A 287 13.24 17.43 1.43
CA LEU A 287 11.84 17.00 1.40
C LEU A 287 11.20 17.00 2.79
N GLU A 288 11.93 17.31 3.85
CA GLU A 288 11.47 17.18 5.24
C GLU A 288 10.16 17.96 5.50
N SER A 289 10.06 19.18 4.98
CA SER A 289 8.90 20.06 5.12
C SER A 289 7.62 19.46 4.55
N ILE A 290 7.73 18.54 3.59
CA ILE A 290 6.61 17.91 2.88
C ILE A 290 6.33 16.47 3.33
N SER A 291 6.97 16.02 4.41
CA SER A 291 6.64 14.76 5.11
C SER A 291 5.18 14.68 5.55
N LYS A 292 4.51 15.83 5.69
CA LYS A 292 3.11 15.98 6.15
C LYS A 292 2.06 15.56 5.12
N PHE A 293 2.39 15.45 3.83
CA PHE A 293 1.44 15.00 2.80
C PHE A 293 1.27 13.46 2.85
N VAL A 294 0.55 12.99 3.86
CA VAL A 294 0.37 11.55 4.13
C VAL A 294 -0.44 10.81 3.06
N ASN A 295 -1.20 11.55 2.24
CA ASN A 295 -2.01 11.00 1.16
C ASN A 295 -1.30 10.99 -0.20
N LEU A 296 -0.03 11.41 -0.26
CA LEU A 296 0.72 11.51 -1.51
C LEU A 296 0.83 10.13 -2.18
N SER A 297 0.28 10.05 -3.39
CA SER A 297 0.25 8.86 -4.25
C SER A 297 1.19 8.99 -5.46
N SER A 298 1.54 10.23 -5.83
CA SER A 298 2.45 10.55 -6.93
C SER A 298 3.37 11.71 -6.54
N PHE A 299 4.68 11.51 -6.66
CA PHE A 299 5.66 12.57 -6.47
C PHE A 299 6.60 12.65 -7.67
N ASP A 300 6.64 13.80 -8.32
CA ASP A 300 7.58 14.12 -9.39
C ASP A 300 8.37 15.36 -9.02
N CYS A 301 9.69 15.22 -8.95
CA CYS A 301 10.56 16.31 -8.58
C CYS A 301 11.90 16.21 -9.31
N ASP A 302 12.13 17.15 -10.21
CA ASP A 302 13.46 17.39 -10.77
C ASP A 302 14.16 18.50 -9.98
N ALA A 303 14.78 18.07 -8.87
CA ALA A 303 15.47 18.95 -7.94
C ALA A 303 16.95 18.56 -7.84
N PRO A 304 17.84 19.20 -8.62
CA PRO A 304 19.26 18.84 -8.71
C PRO A 304 20.03 19.03 -7.39
N HIS A 305 19.38 19.57 -6.36
CA HIS A 305 19.97 19.89 -5.07
C HIS A 305 19.57 18.94 -3.94
N ILE A 306 18.54 18.10 -4.12
CA ILE A 306 18.12 17.11 -3.13
C ILE A 306 19.21 16.05 -2.98
N LYS A 307 19.62 15.79 -1.74
CA LYS A 307 20.56 14.71 -1.39
C LYS A 307 19.88 13.63 -0.54
N ASP A 308 19.08 14.06 0.43
CA ASP A 308 18.37 13.18 1.35
C ASP A 308 16.92 13.02 0.91
N ILE A 309 16.49 11.76 0.82
CA ILE A 309 15.14 11.35 0.45
C ILE A 309 14.51 10.48 1.55
N SER A 310 15.03 10.53 2.77
CA SER A 310 14.51 9.83 3.96
C SER A 310 13.02 10.05 4.17
N THR A 311 12.52 11.26 3.87
CA THR A 311 11.10 11.61 3.95
C THR A 311 10.19 10.66 3.19
N ILE A 312 10.61 10.11 2.04
CA ILE A 312 9.75 9.28 1.19
C ILE A 312 9.20 8.06 1.94
N SER A 313 9.92 7.59 2.97
CA SER A 313 9.46 6.50 3.82
C SER A 313 8.13 6.77 4.55
N SER A 314 7.70 8.03 4.68
CA SER A 314 6.41 8.40 5.27
C SER A 314 5.22 8.31 4.29
N TRP A 315 5.46 8.33 2.98
CA TRP A 315 4.40 8.33 1.96
C TRP A 315 3.96 6.92 1.62
N LYS A 316 3.18 6.29 2.52
CA LYS A 316 2.76 4.88 2.38
C LYS A 316 1.86 4.61 1.18
N LYS A 317 1.16 5.63 0.67
CA LYS A 317 0.29 5.53 -0.51
C LYS A 317 1.02 5.74 -1.84
N LEU A 318 2.32 6.04 -1.82
CA LEU A 318 3.08 6.39 -3.01
C LEU A 318 3.11 5.24 -4.02
N SER A 319 2.63 5.51 -5.22
CA SER A 319 2.55 4.58 -6.35
C SER A 319 3.43 5.00 -7.53
N TYR A 320 3.72 6.30 -7.65
CA TYR A 320 4.63 6.88 -8.63
C TYR A 320 5.66 7.76 -7.92
N LEU A 321 6.93 7.53 -8.24
CA LEU A 321 8.04 8.35 -7.77
C LEU A 321 8.98 8.66 -8.93
N ARG A 322 9.21 9.93 -9.19
CA ARG A 322 10.31 10.43 -10.02
C ARG A 322 11.15 11.43 -9.24
N ILE A 323 12.44 11.12 -9.12
CA ILE A 323 13.44 12.05 -8.58
C ILE A 323 14.65 12.07 -9.51
N SER A 324 14.92 13.23 -10.07
CA SER A 324 16.13 13.51 -10.84
C SER A 324 17.06 14.37 -9.99
N SER A 325 18.13 13.76 -9.47
CA SER A 325 19.16 14.49 -8.73
C SER A 325 20.49 13.73 -8.70
N LYS A 326 21.52 14.36 -9.26
CA LYS A 326 22.92 13.88 -9.24
C LYS A 326 23.52 13.78 -7.82
N LYS A 327 22.82 14.25 -6.79
CA LYS A 327 23.26 14.19 -5.39
C LYS A 327 22.64 13.02 -4.62
N VAL A 328 21.56 12.42 -5.10
CA VAL A 328 20.95 11.24 -4.49
C VAL A 328 21.85 10.02 -4.71
N LYS A 329 22.19 9.33 -3.62
CA LYS A 329 23.03 8.12 -3.60
C LYS A 329 22.37 6.98 -2.84
N ASP A 330 21.69 7.32 -1.74
CA ASP A 330 20.97 6.39 -0.90
C ASP A 330 19.48 6.52 -1.18
N PHE A 331 18.86 5.39 -1.53
CA PHE A 331 17.41 5.26 -1.66
C PHE A 331 16.86 4.10 -0.82
N SER A 332 17.62 3.68 0.20
CA SER A 332 17.15 2.75 1.23
C SER A 332 15.81 3.12 1.90
N PRO A 333 15.40 4.41 2.00
CA PRO A 333 14.06 4.75 2.49
C PRO A 333 12.90 4.15 1.68
N LEU A 334 13.13 3.79 0.40
CA LEU A 334 12.10 3.20 -0.45
C LEU A 334 11.73 1.77 -0.06
N LYS A 335 12.53 1.06 0.73
CA LYS A 335 12.33 -0.37 1.04
C LYS A 335 10.94 -0.71 1.60
N ASN A 336 10.27 0.25 2.25
CA ASN A 336 8.96 0.07 2.89
C ASN A 336 7.82 0.76 2.11
N VAL A 337 8.06 1.19 0.87
CA VAL A 337 7.07 1.86 0.01
C VAL A 337 6.47 0.83 -0.96
N ILE A 338 5.87 -0.22 -0.40
CA ILE A 338 5.50 -1.46 -1.11
C ILE A 338 4.40 -1.27 -2.17
N LYS A 339 3.68 -0.15 -2.14
CA LYS A 339 2.66 0.22 -3.13
C LYS A 339 3.24 0.86 -4.40
N LEU A 340 4.56 1.08 -4.45
CA LEU A 340 5.22 1.72 -5.58
C LEU A 340 5.12 0.85 -6.84
N LYS A 341 4.55 1.44 -7.91
CA LYS A 341 4.39 0.80 -9.22
C LYS A 341 5.38 1.33 -10.24
N LYS A 342 5.73 2.62 -10.14
CA LYS A 342 6.63 3.30 -11.08
C LYS A 342 7.72 4.04 -10.31
N LEU A 343 8.97 3.76 -10.65
CA LEU A 343 10.14 4.40 -10.05
C LEU A 343 11.09 4.92 -11.13
N ILE A 344 11.39 6.21 -11.10
CA ILE A 344 12.29 6.89 -12.02
C ILE A 344 13.36 7.62 -11.20
N LEU A 345 14.61 7.15 -11.28
CA LEU A 345 15.78 7.70 -10.59
C LEU A 345 16.94 7.96 -11.57
N ASN A 346 16.60 8.41 -12.78
CA ASN A 346 17.58 8.72 -13.82
C ASN A 346 18.58 9.79 -13.34
N ASP A 347 19.82 9.70 -13.84
CA ASP A 347 20.93 10.61 -13.56
C ASP A 347 21.27 10.78 -12.06
N THR A 348 20.88 9.82 -11.22
CA THR A 348 21.28 9.75 -9.81
C THR A 348 22.61 9.00 -9.65
N LYS A 349 23.22 9.08 -8.46
CA LYS A 349 24.48 8.38 -8.14
C LYS A 349 24.26 7.06 -7.38
N ILE A 350 23.10 6.45 -7.56
CA ILE A 350 22.78 5.15 -6.96
C ILE A 350 23.63 4.03 -7.59
N ASN A 351 24.01 3.05 -6.77
CA ASN A 351 24.84 1.92 -7.20
C ASN A 351 24.41 0.56 -6.61
N ASN A 352 23.47 0.56 -5.66
CA ASN A 352 23.00 -0.64 -4.96
C ASN A 352 21.48 -0.78 -5.10
N LEU A 353 21.02 -1.88 -5.69
CA LEU A 353 19.60 -2.15 -5.92
C LEU A 353 18.88 -2.88 -4.78
N SER A 354 19.56 -3.20 -3.67
CA SER A 354 18.96 -3.96 -2.56
C SER A 354 17.65 -3.38 -1.99
N PRO A 355 17.41 -2.05 -1.93
CA PRO A 355 16.14 -1.53 -1.44
C PRO A 355 14.92 -1.88 -2.31
N LEU A 356 15.13 -2.33 -3.56
CA LEU A 356 14.04 -2.69 -4.46
C LEU A 356 13.48 -4.09 -4.19
N THR A 357 14.15 -4.95 -3.42
CA THR A 357 13.78 -6.37 -3.32
C THR A 357 12.39 -6.62 -2.72
N SER A 358 11.85 -5.67 -1.96
CA SER A 358 10.53 -5.71 -1.34
C SER A 358 9.43 -5.04 -2.19
N LEU A 359 9.79 -4.40 -3.31
CA LEU A 359 8.85 -3.63 -4.15
C LEU A 359 8.20 -4.53 -5.22
N SER A 360 7.52 -5.58 -4.77
CA SER A 360 6.91 -6.61 -5.65
C SER A 360 5.88 -6.05 -6.64
N ASN A 361 5.28 -4.90 -6.36
CA ASN A 361 4.30 -4.21 -7.21
C ASN A 361 4.92 -3.35 -8.33
N LEU A 362 6.25 -3.22 -8.37
CA LEU A 362 6.93 -2.37 -9.35
C LEU A 362 6.78 -2.93 -10.76
N ASN A 363 6.18 -2.14 -11.66
CA ASN A 363 5.98 -2.49 -13.07
C ASN A 363 6.85 -1.66 -14.03
N ARG A 364 7.35 -0.50 -13.59
CA ARG A 364 8.26 0.34 -14.38
C ARG A 364 9.41 0.85 -13.53
N LEU A 365 10.62 0.62 -14.01
CA LEU A 365 11.87 1.04 -13.38
C LEU A 365 12.77 1.74 -14.40
N GLU A 366 13.16 2.97 -14.08
CA GLU A 366 14.11 3.77 -14.86
C GLU A 366 15.27 4.23 -13.99
N LEU A 367 16.48 3.88 -14.43
CA LEU A 367 17.74 4.07 -13.73
C LEU A 367 18.84 4.50 -14.73
N GLU A 368 18.45 5.25 -15.76
CA GLU A 368 19.38 5.73 -16.78
C GLU A 368 20.47 6.62 -16.17
N GLY A 369 21.71 6.51 -16.66
CA GLY A 369 22.81 7.38 -16.23
C GLY A 369 23.26 7.17 -14.78
N THR A 370 22.90 6.04 -14.16
CA THR A 370 23.26 5.70 -12.78
C THR A 370 24.55 4.86 -12.71
N LEU A 371 25.04 4.59 -11.49
CA LEU A 371 26.30 3.87 -11.24
C LEU A 371 26.09 2.37 -11.00
N ILE A 372 25.01 1.81 -11.54
CA ILE A 372 24.60 0.43 -11.28
C ILE A 372 25.44 -0.53 -12.11
N THR A 373 25.80 -1.66 -11.49
CA THR A 373 26.60 -2.72 -12.10
C THR A 373 25.98 -4.11 -11.90
N ASP A 374 25.27 -4.31 -10.80
CA ASP A 374 24.62 -5.56 -10.44
C ASP A 374 23.10 -5.44 -10.49
N LEU A 375 22.46 -6.40 -11.18
CA LEU A 375 21.02 -6.51 -11.33
C LEU A 375 20.39 -7.60 -10.46
N GLN A 376 21.16 -8.35 -9.65
CA GLN A 376 20.64 -9.44 -8.81
C GLN A 376 19.39 -9.06 -8.00
N PRO A 377 19.30 -7.88 -7.37
CA PRO A 377 18.10 -7.50 -6.62
C PRO A 377 16.82 -7.43 -7.46
N LEU A 378 16.92 -7.23 -8.78
CA LEU A 378 15.76 -7.16 -9.67
C LEU A 378 15.09 -8.52 -9.89
N ALA A 379 15.77 -9.64 -9.66
CA ALA A 379 15.25 -10.99 -9.94
C ALA A 379 13.93 -11.31 -9.21
N LYS A 380 13.63 -10.60 -8.11
CA LYS A 380 12.38 -10.74 -7.33
C LYS A 380 11.20 -9.93 -7.88
N LEU A 381 11.42 -8.97 -8.78
CA LEU A 381 10.39 -8.05 -9.26
C LEU A 381 9.56 -8.65 -10.40
N LYS A 382 8.78 -9.70 -10.10
CA LYS A 382 8.08 -10.50 -11.12
C LYS A 382 7.04 -9.74 -11.95
N ASN A 383 6.57 -8.60 -11.45
CA ASN A 383 5.61 -7.73 -12.13
C ASN A 383 6.27 -6.66 -13.03
N LEU A 384 7.60 -6.65 -13.14
CA LEU A 384 8.31 -5.63 -13.93
C LEU A 384 8.04 -5.81 -15.43
N GLU A 385 7.46 -4.79 -16.05
CA GLU A 385 7.13 -4.75 -17.49
C GLU A 385 8.07 -3.83 -18.29
N TYR A 386 8.61 -2.80 -17.65
CA TYR A 386 9.50 -1.82 -18.27
C TYR A 386 10.78 -1.64 -17.44
N LEU A 387 11.94 -1.86 -18.07
CA LEU A 387 13.26 -1.63 -17.47
C LEU A 387 14.13 -0.77 -18.40
N GLN A 388 14.59 0.37 -17.88
CA GLN A 388 15.57 1.23 -18.53
C GLN A 388 16.79 1.42 -17.62
N ILE A 389 17.94 0.95 -18.09
CA ILE A 389 19.24 1.02 -17.40
C ILE A 389 20.33 1.56 -18.35
N SER A 390 19.93 2.38 -19.32
CA SER A 390 20.83 2.98 -20.30
C SER A 390 21.95 3.79 -19.61
N GLY A 391 23.14 3.80 -20.19
CA GLY A 391 24.29 4.56 -19.65
C GLY A 391 24.84 4.05 -18.31
N THR A 392 24.49 2.83 -17.90
CA THR A 392 25.03 2.18 -16.69
C THR A 392 26.24 1.30 -17.01
N SER A 393 26.92 0.80 -15.96
CA SER A 393 28.09 -0.09 -16.10
C SER A 393 27.74 -1.59 -16.03
N VAL A 394 26.47 -1.93 -16.29
CA VAL A 394 25.98 -3.31 -16.28
C VAL A 394 26.63 -4.12 -17.41
N LYS A 395 27.03 -5.35 -17.07
CA LYS A 395 27.64 -6.33 -18.00
C LYS A 395 26.80 -7.60 -18.14
N ASN A 396 26.08 -7.98 -17.10
CA ASN A 396 25.36 -9.25 -17.01
C ASN A 396 23.87 -8.98 -16.82
N ILE A 397 23.07 -9.53 -17.74
CA ILE A 397 21.61 -9.45 -17.72
C ILE A 397 20.94 -10.73 -17.18
N GLU A 398 21.70 -11.73 -16.76
CA GLU A 398 21.20 -12.97 -16.18
C GLU A 398 20.08 -12.76 -15.13
N PRO A 399 20.18 -11.80 -14.18
CA PRO A 399 19.13 -11.62 -13.17
C PRO A 399 17.75 -11.26 -13.74
N ILE A 400 17.72 -10.55 -14.87
CA ILE A 400 16.48 -10.06 -15.47
C ILE A 400 15.81 -11.07 -16.39
N ILE A 401 16.47 -12.19 -16.70
CA ILE A 401 15.92 -13.28 -17.52
C ILE A 401 14.69 -13.93 -16.85
N SER A 402 14.63 -13.89 -15.52
CA SER A 402 13.51 -14.43 -14.75
C SER A 402 12.27 -13.50 -14.69
N LEU A 403 12.32 -12.33 -15.34
CA LEU A 403 11.24 -11.33 -15.36
C LEU A 403 10.26 -11.63 -16.49
N GLY A 404 9.42 -12.64 -16.27
CA GLY A 404 8.51 -13.17 -17.29
C GLY A 404 7.50 -12.17 -17.87
N GLN A 405 7.26 -11.02 -17.23
CA GLN A 405 6.36 -9.97 -17.73
C GLN A 405 7.07 -8.85 -18.48
N LEU A 406 8.41 -8.89 -18.62
CA LEU A 406 9.17 -7.79 -19.22
C LEU A 406 8.81 -7.61 -20.71
N ARG A 407 8.39 -6.40 -21.07
CA ARG A 407 7.98 -5.98 -22.42
C ARG A 407 8.97 -5.02 -23.04
N THR A 408 9.51 -4.11 -22.24
CA THR A 408 10.49 -3.13 -22.69
C THR A 408 11.78 -3.29 -21.91
N LEU A 409 12.87 -3.46 -22.64
CA LEU A 409 14.23 -3.49 -22.11
C LEU A 409 15.10 -2.50 -22.87
N LYS A 410 15.63 -1.51 -22.15
CA LYS A 410 16.58 -0.54 -22.68
C LYS A 410 17.90 -0.62 -21.94
N ILE A 411 18.94 -1.01 -22.67
CA ILE A 411 20.31 -1.21 -22.18
C ILE A 411 21.33 -0.42 -23.01
N GLN A 412 20.90 0.68 -23.62
CA GLN A 412 21.75 1.52 -24.46
C GLN A 412 23.02 1.94 -23.69
N GLY A 413 24.19 1.91 -24.33
CA GLY A 413 25.43 2.40 -23.73
C GLY A 413 25.90 1.62 -22.50
N THR A 414 25.37 0.42 -22.28
CA THR A 414 25.87 -0.51 -21.25
C THR A 414 27.04 -1.35 -21.77
N HIS A 415 27.62 -2.17 -20.89
CA HIS A 415 28.73 -3.06 -21.22
C HIS A 415 28.27 -4.52 -21.44
N VAL A 416 26.97 -4.71 -21.70
CA VAL A 416 26.40 -6.02 -22.03
C VAL A 416 26.96 -6.47 -23.37
N LYS A 417 27.28 -7.77 -23.46
CA LYS A 417 27.79 -8.41 -24.68
C LYS A 417 26.96 -9.62 -25.10
N ASP A 418 26.58 -10.43 -24.13
CA ASP A 418 25.76 -11.62 -24.35
C ASP A 418 24.28 -11.32 -24.10
N ILE A 419 23.48 -11.48 -25.16
CA ILE A 419 22.02 -11.37 -25.13
C ILE A 419 21.33 -12.68 -25.50
N SER A 420 22.06 -13.80 -25.58
CA SER A 420 21.56 -15.12 -26.04
C SER A 420 20.35 -15.65 -25.26
N ARG A 421 20.21 -15.18 -24.02
CA ARG A 421 19.16 -15.54 -23.07
C ARG A 421 17.88 -14.70 -23.18
N LEU A 422 17.87 -13.60 -23.95
CA LEU A 422 16.66 -12.80 -24.14
C LEU A 422 15.47 -13.60 -24.72
N LYS A 423 15.71 -14.74 -25.37
CA LYS A 423 14.67 -15.68 -25.83
C LYS A 423 13.74 -16.18 -24.71
N GLU A 424 14.17 -16.13 -23.46
CA GLU A 424 13.37 -16.53 -22.29
C GLU A 424 12.32 -15.48 -21.92
N LEU A 425 12.52 -14.22 -22.34
CA LEU A 425 11.58 -13.11 -22.15
C LEU A 425 10.50 -13.13 -23.24
N LYS A 426 9.54 -14.06 -23.09
CA LYS A 426 8.49 -14.34 -24.09
C LYS A 426 7.60 -13.15 -24.47
N TYR A 427 7.55 -12.11 -23.63
CA TYR A 427 6.75 -10.90 -23.83
C TYR A 427 7.54 -9.67 -24.29
N LEU A 428 8.86 -9.79 -24.45
CA LEU A 428 9.72 -8.70 -24.89
C LEU A 428 9.29 -8.23 -26.28
N SER A 429 8.86 -6.97 -26.36
CA SER A 429 8.35 -6.32 -27.56
C SER A 429 9.18 -5.13 -28.00
N ASP A 430 9.93 -4.52 -27.09
CA ASP A 430 10.69 -3.30 -27.31
C ASP A 430 12.09 -3.51 -26.72
N LEU A 431 13.12 -3.54 -27.57
CA LEU A 431 14.50 -3.75 -27.17
C LEU A 431 15.40 -2.64 -27.72
N ASP A 432 16.13 -1.98 -26.82
CA ASP A 432 17.17 -1.01 -27.19
C ASP A 432 18.53 -1.46 -26.67
N ILE A 433 19.42 -1.76 -27.61
CA ILE A 433 20.81 -2.17 -27.40
C ILE A 433 21.79 -1.19 -28.05
N SER A 434 21.36 0.02 -28.38
CA SER A 434 22.20 1.01 -29.05
C SER A 434 23.47 1.30 -28.25
N ASP A 435 24.57 1.64 -28.92
CA ASP A 435 25.85 1.97 -28.28
C ASP A 435 26.42 0.85 -27.38
N THR A 436 26.08 -0.42 -27.66
CA THR A 436 26.65 -1.60 -26.97
C THR A 436 27.54 -2.43 -27.90
N LYS A 437 28.34 -3.33 -27.31
CA LYS A 437 29.26 -4.23 -28.03
C LYS A 437 28.76 -5.68 -27.98
N ILE A 438 27.57 -5.91 -28.54
CA ILE A 438 26.97 -7.25 -28.60
C ILE A 438 27.81 -8.20 -29.46
N ASP A 439 28.08 -9.41 -28.95
CA ASP A 439 28.90 -10.41 -29.61
C ASP A 439 28.11 -11.20 -30.68
N SER A 440 26.82 -11.45 -30.46
CA SER A 440 25.94 -12.18 -31.39
C SER A 440 24.48 -11.70 -31.36
N PHE A 441 23.85 -11.69 -32.52
CA PHE A 441 22.47 -11.25 -32.75
C PHE A 441 21.51 -12.40 -33.11
N ASP A 442 21.95 -13.65 -33.04
CA ASP A 442 21.13 -14.82 -33.44
C ASP A 442 19.86 -14.98 -32.60
N VAL A 443 19.91 -14.55 -31.34
CA VAL A 443 18.77 -14.61 -30.41
C VAL A 443 17.54 -13.87 -30.95
N LEU A 444 17.73 -12.84 -31.78
CA LEU A 444 16.64 -12.01 -32.30
C LEU A 444 15.65 -12.82 -33.15
N LYS A 445 16.12 -13.89 -33.83
CA LYS A 445 15.28 -14.85 -34.57
C LYS A 445 14.28 -15.58 -33.66
N SER A 446 14.60 -15.67 -32.37
CA SER A 446 13.84 -16.41 -31.35
C SER A 446 12.95 -15.50 -30.48
N LEU A 447 12.80 -14.21 -30.82
CA LEU A 447 11.96 -13.27 -30.09
C LEU A 447 10.59 -13.10 -30.78
N PRO A 448 9.55 -13.85 -30.38
CA PRO A 448 8.30 -13.94 -31.14
C PRO A 448 7.48 -12.64 -31.16
N ARG A 449 7.68 -11.77 -30.17
CA ARG A 449 6.88 -10.54 -29.98
C ARG A 449 7.66 -9.25 -30.21
N LEU A 450 8.92 -9.33 -30.67
CA LEU A 450 9.73 -8.14 -30.88
C LEU A 450 9.13 -7.27 -31.98
N THR A 451 8.70 -6.06 -31.60
CA THR A 451 8.07 -5.07 -32.49
C THR A 451 8.98 -3.88 -32.77
N LYS A 452 9.76 -3.45 -31.78
CA LYS A 452 10.69 -2.31 -31.89
C LYS A 452 12.08 -2.76 -31.48
N PHE A 453 13.04 -2.49 -32.35
CA PHE A 453 14.42 -2.82 -32.12
C PHE A 453 15.31 -1.63 -32.45
N TYR A 454 16.13 -1.23 -31.49
CA TYR A 454 17.08 -0.13 -31.62
C TYR A 454 18.48 -0.68 -31.39
N ALA A 455 19.35 -0.50 -32.38
CA ALA A 455 20.72 -0.99 -32.39
C ALA A 455 21.65 0.02 -33.06
N ASN A 456 21.41 1.31 -32.79
CA ASN A 456 22.26 2.37 -33.33
C ASN A 456 23.69 2.21 -32.80
N ASN A 457 24.70 2.49 -33.62
CA ASN A 457 26.13 2.40 -33.28
C ASN A 457 26.52 1.03 -32.71
N THR A 458 26.01 -0.05 -33.30
CA THR A 458 26.36 -1.43 -32.93
C THR A 458 27.07 -2.16 -34.07
N SER A 459 27.56 -3.36 -33.78
CA SER A 459 28.13 -4.31 -34.74
C SER A 459 27.09 -5.14 -35.50
N LEU A 460 25.81 -4.73 -35.53
CA LEU A 460 24.74 -5.47 -36.23
C LEU A 460 25.13 -5.66 -37.70
N PRO A 461 25.36 -6.92 -38.17
CA PRO A 461 25.98 -7.14 -39.46
C PRO A 461 24.99 -7.02 -40.63
N ASN A 462 23.73 -7.38 -40.39
CA ASN A 462 22.66 -7.40 -41.39
C ASN A 462 21.28 -7.49 -40.71
N LEU A 463 20.21 -7.50 -41.51
CA LEU A 463 18.82 -7.63 -41.05
C LEU A 463 18.27 -9.08 -41.15
N GLU A 464 19.11 -10.08 -41.41
CA GLU A 464 18.67 -11.46 -41.63
C GLU A 464 18.00 -12.06 -40.39
N SER A 465 18.40 -11.62 -39.20
CA SER A 465 17.79 -12.07 -37.94
C SER A 465 16.30 -11.74 -37.80
N PHE A 466 15.77 -10.85 -38.64
CA PHE A 466 14.35 -10.49 -38.67
C PHE A 466 13.59 -11.13 -39.84
N MET A 467 14.26 -11.89 -40.71
CA MET A 467 13.61 -12.53 -41.86
C MET A 467 12.54 -13.50 -41.39
N GLY A 468 11.33 -13.36 -41.94
CA GLY A 468 10.17 -14.16 -41.54
C GLY A 468 9.50 -13.71 -40.23
N SER A 469 10.00 -12.65 -39.56
CA SER A 469 9.31 -12.05 -38.42
C SER A 469 7.95 -11.51 -38.83
N LYS A 470 6.92 -11.81 -38.02
CA LYS A 470 5.54 -11.34 -38.21
C LYS A 470 5.18 -10.16 -37.31
N SER A 471 6.07 -9.80 -36.39
CA SER A 471 5.84 -8.82 -35.33
C SER A 471 6.68 -7.56 -35.48
N ILE A 472 7.87 -7.65 -36.10
CA ILE A 472 8.75 -6.49 -36.23
C ILE A 472 8.10 -5.37 -37.05
N ALA A 473 8.16 -4.17 -36.50
CA ALA A 473 7.53 -2.98 -37.07
C ALA A 473 8.52 -1.80 -37.14
N ARG A 474 9.46 -1.70 -36.20
CA ARG A 474 10.45 -0.62 -36.16
C ARG A 474 11.85 -1.16 -35.95
N VAL A 475 12.77 -0.78 -36.83
CA VAL A 475 14.20 -1.08 -36.72
C VAL A 475 14.99 0.21 -36.89
N HIS A 476 15.70 0.63 -35.83
CA HIS A 476 16.65 1.73 -35.88
C HIS A 476 18.07 1.17 -35.81
N CYS A 477 18.87 1.41 -36.85
CA CYS A 477 20.20 0.82 -37.00
C CYS A 477 21.23 1.79 -37.59
N LYS A 478 21.11 3.08 -37.23
CA LYS A 478 22.08 4.13 -37.60
C LYS A 478 23.48 3.78 -37.09
N GLY A 479 24.52 4.14 -37.84
CA GLY A 479 25.90 3.85 -37.44
C GLY A 479 26.28 2.35 -37.46
N THR A 480 25.52 1.51 -38.15
CA THR A 480 25.88 0.10 -38.45
C THR A 480 26.48 -0.02 -39.85
N LEU A 481 26.90 -1.23 -40.26
CA LEU A 481 27.44 -1.51 -41.60
C LEU A 481 26.35 -1.85 -42.64
N ILE A 482 25.07 -1.71 -42.29
CA ILE A 482 23.94 -2.13 -43.13
C ILE A 482 23.76 -1.14 -44.30
N SER A 483 23.83 -1.66 -45.52
CA SER A 483 23.69 -0.86 -46.73
C SER A 483 22.23 -0.54 -47.08
N LYS A 484 22.04 0.52 -47.88
CA LYS A 484 20.72 0.87 -48.46
C LYS A 484 20.08 -0.31 -49.20
N LYS A 485 20.88 -1.06 -49.96
CA LYS A 485 20.44 -2.21 -50.74
C LYS A 485 19.89 -3.32 -49.83
N GLU A 486 20.54 -3.60 -48.71
CA GLU A 486 20.06 -4.58 -47.72
C GLU A 486 18.73 -4.14 -47.10
N ILE A 487 18.58 -2.86 -46.76
CA ILE A 487 17.34 -2.31 -46.22
C ILE A 487 16.19 -2.44 -47.24
N GLU A 488 16.41 -2.05 -48.50
CA GLU A 488 15.41 -2.17 -49.55
C GLU A 488 15.04 -3.63 -49.84
N GLY A 489 16.03 -4.53 -49.84
CA GLY A 489 15.82 -5.98 -49.95
C GLY A 489 14.96 -6.52 -48.82
N PHE A 490 15.27 -6.13 -47.58
CA PHE A 490 14.53 -6.53 -46.39
C PHE A 490 13.09 -5.98 -46.39
N LYS A 491 12.89 -4.71 -46.76
CA LYS A 491 11.54 -4.12 -46.89
C LYS A 491 10.66 -4.87 -47.90
N LYS A 492 11.24 -5.41 -48.96
CA LYS A 492 10.53 -6.23 -49.97
C LYS A 492 10.25 -7.65 -49.50
N SER A 493 11.13 -8.23 -48.68
CA SER A 493 11.01 -9.62 -48.22
C SER A 493 10.08 -9.80 -47.02
N ILE A 494 9.93 -8.76 -46.19
CA ILE A 494 9.11 -8.85 -44.98
C ILE A 494 7.66 -8.43 -45.24
N LYS A 495 6.72 -9.15 -44.62
CA LYS A 495 5.29 -8.83 -44.61
C LYS A 495 4.90 -8.45 -43.18
N PRO A 496 5.01 -7.17 -42.80
CA PRO A 496 4.66 -6.73 -41.46
C PRO A 496 3.15 -6.91 -41.21
N ARG A 497 2.76 -6.89 -39.95
CA ARG A 497 1.35 -6.82 -39.56
C ARG A 497 0.73 -5.54 -40.12
N LYS A 498 -0.44 -5.66 -40.76
CA LYS A 498 -1.10 -4.56 -41.49
C LYS A 498 -1.39 -3.32 -40.63
N ASP A 499 -1.56 -3.53 -39.32
CA ASP A 499 -1.89 -2.54 -38.32
C ASP A 499 -0.67 -1.75 -37.77
N LEU A 500 0.55 -2.24 -37.99
CA LEU A 500 1.75 -1.65 -37.35
C LEU A 500 2.58 -0.76 -38.28
N GLY A 501 2.51 -0.97 -39.60
CA GLY A 501 3.46 -0.37 -40.55
C GLY A 501 4.90 -0.88 -40.35
N LEU A 502 5.77 -0.67 -41.34
CA LEU A 502 7.19 -0.96 -41.22
C LEU A 502 8.01 0.32 -41.37
N GLU A 503 8.73 0.65 -40.31
CA GLU A 503 9.65 1.77 -40.22
C GLU A 503 11.08 1.23 -40.06
N ILE A 504 11.98 1.65 -40.94
CA ILE A 504 13.41 1.32 -40.84
C ILE A 504 14.19 2.59 -41.04
N ASP A 505 14.94 2.96 -40.02
CA ASP A 505 15.72 4.19 -39.93
C ASP A 505 17.19 3.85 -39.66
N CYS A 506 18.01 3.91 -40.71
CA CYS A 506 19.44 3.63 -40.66
C CYS A 506 20.18 4.64 -41.56
N ASP A 507 21.37 5.06 -41.16
CA ASP A 507 22.18 6.08 -41.87
C ASP A 507 22.97 5.46 -43.03
N PHE A 508 23.20 6.26 -44.06
CA PHE A 508 24.00 5.87 -45.24
C PHE A 508 25.48 6.16 -45.00
N PHE A 509 26.31 5.12 -44.92
CA PHE A 509 27.72 5.28 -45.28
C PHE A 509 27.84 5.13 -46.79
N GLU A 510 27.71 6.24 -47.53
CA GLU A 510 28.28 6.29 -48.89
C GLU A 510 29.80 6.35 -48.73
N TYR A 511 30.47 5.20 -48.86
CA TYR A 511 31.89 5.19 -49.16
C TYR A 511 32.05 5.86 -50.53
N HIS A 512 32.36 7.15 -50.55
CA HIS A 512 33.07 7.73 -51.68
C HIS A 512 34.50 7.20 -51.59
N SER A 513 34.77 6.15 -52.36
CA SER A 513 36.14 5.72 -52.65
C SER A 513 36.75 6.74 -53.62
N ASP A 514 37.64 7.59 -53.12
CA ASP A 514 38.68 8.23 -53.94
C ASP A 514 39.93 7.34 -53.97
#